data_AF-A0A480L6B3-F1
#
_entry.id   AF-A0A480L6B3-F1
#
_cell.length_a   1.000
_cell.length_b   1.000
_cell.length_c   1.000
_cell.angle_alpha   90.00
_cell.angle_beta   90.00
_cell.angle_gamma   90.00
#
_symmetry.space_group_name_H-M   'P 1'
#
loop_
_entity.id
_entity.type
_entity.pdbx_description
1 polymer ?
#
loop_
_entity_poly.entity_id
_entity_poly.type
_entity_poly.pdbx_seq_one_letter_code
_entity_poly.pdbx_strand_id
1 'polypeptide(L)'
;SQDVGRARGSSVLAQSSLVAPLSPATRADRSPLVCPERRGDTMLGMIKNSLFGSVETWPWQVLSKGDKQDISYEERACEGGKFATVEMTDKPVDEALREAMPKVMKYVGGSNDKGIGMGMTVPISFAVFPSDGGSLQKKLKVWFRIPNEFQSNPPVPSDDSIKIEERESITVYSLQFGGYAKEADYVARAAQLRTALEGIATCRSDVYFCTGYDPPMKPYGRRNEVWLVKA
;
A
#
# COMPACT_ATOMS: atom_id res chain seq x y z
N SER A 1 14.25 10.94 -60.24
CA SER A 1 14.68 11.74 -61.39
C SER A 1 13.47 12.30 -62.10
N GLN A 2 13.54 13.60 -62.43
CA GLN A 2 12.61 14.37 -63.28
C GLN A 2 11.22 14.61 -62.65
N ASP A 3 10.60 15.78 -62.67
CA ASP A 3 10.78 16.94 -63.54
C ASP A 3 10.29 18.26 -62.90
N VAL A 4 10.74 19.34 -63.51
CA VAL A 4 10.72 20.78 -63.21
C VAL A 4 9.36 21.43 -63.51
N GLY A 5 9.03 22.54 -62.82
CA GLY A 5 7.96 23.44 -63.27
C GLY A 5 7.78 24.69 -62.40
N ARG A 6 8.22 25.84 -62.90
CA ARG A 6 8.32 27.16 -62.23
C ARG A 6 7.44 28.19 -62.95
N ALA A 7 6.67 29.01 -62.25
CA ALA A 7 6.25 30.39 -62.60
C ALA A 7 5.37 30.96 -61.46
N ARG A 8 5.70 32.07 -60.76
CA ARG A 8 5.83 33.52 -61.08
C ARG A 8 4.50 34.31 -61.11
N GLY A 9 4.49 35.42 -60.37
CA GLY A 9 3.60 36.60 -60.51
C GLY A 9 2.64 36.78 -59.31
N SER A 10 2.85 37.66 -58.32
CA SER A 10 2.97 39.14 -58.28
C SER A 10 1.63 39.90 -58.28
N SER A 11 1.56 40.86 -57.35
CA SER A 11 0.73 42.10 -57.34
C SER A 11 -0.76 42.00 -56.96
N VAL A 12 -1.41 42.99 -56.32
CA VAL A 12 -1.07 44.23 -55.58
C VAL A 12 -2.43 44.86 -55.14
N LEU A 13 -2.43 45.54 -53.99
CA LEU A 13 -3.26 46.67 -53.49
C LEU A 13 -4.71 46.94 -54.00
N ALA A 14 -5.61 47.21 -53.04
CA ALA A 14 -6.34 48.49 -52.83
C ALA A 14 -7.48 48.26 -51.80
N GLN A 15 -7.45 48.81 -50.57
CA GLN A 15 -7.84 50.17 -50.13
C GLN A 15 -9.23 50.67 -50.59
N SER A 16 -10.17 50.80 -49.65
CA SER A 16 -10.77 52.09 -49.21
C SER A 16 -11.83 51.85 -48.11
N SER A 17 -11.71 52.41 -46.89
CA SER A 17 -12.27 53.72 -46.44
C SER A 17 -13.80 53.74 -46.48
N LEU A 18 -14.59 53.97 -45.42
CA LEU A 18 -14.77 55.18 -44.58
C LEU A 18 -16.05 54.85 -43.73
N VAL A 19 -16.25 55.11 -42.44
CA VAL A 19 -16.60 56.39 -41.77
C VAL A 19 -16.90 56.02 -40.29
N ALA A 20 -16.39 56.79 -39.32
CA ALA A 20 -16.91 56.92 -37.94
C ALA A 20 -17.73 58.24 -37.87
N PRO A 21 -18.62 58.57 -36.89
CA PRO A 21 -18.36 58.40 -35.45
C PRO A 21 -19.61 58.32 -34.51
N LEU A 22 -19.31 58.42 -33.20
CA LEU A 22 -20.13 58.85 -32.05
C LEU A 22 -20.82 57.77 -31.18
N SER A 23 -20.18 57.51 -30.03
CA SER A 23 -20.80 56.99 -28.80
C SER A 23 -21.65 58.09 -28.11
N PRO A 24 -22.53 57.76 -27.14
CA PRO A 24 -22.04 57.47 -25.79
C PRO A 24 -22.80 56.37 -25.01
N ALA A 25 -22.16 55.98 -23.90
CA ALA A 25 -22.72 55.47 -22.65
C ALA A 25 -23.04 53.96 -22.52
N THR A 26 -22.07 53.30 -21.87
CA THR A 26 -22.26 52.59 -20.58
C THR A 26 -22.96 51.23 -20.61
N ARG A 27 -22.16 50.15 -20.65
CA ARG A 27 -22.11 49.10 -19.60
C ARG A 27 -20.89 48.20 -19.84
N ALA A 28 -19.71 48.65 -19.39
CA ALA A 28 -18.55 47.76 -19.30
C ALA A 28 -18.70 46.93 -18.02
N ASP A 29 -18.87 45.62 -18.22
CA ASP A 29 -18.80 44.61 -17.18
C ASP A 29 -17.40 44.66 -16.53
N ARG A 30 -17.35 45.23 -15.32
CA ARG A 30 -16.14 45.22 -14.49
C ARG A 30 -16.01 43.83 -13.91
N SER A 31 -15.20 42.97 -14.55
CA SER A 31 -14.53 41.90 -13.81
C SER A 31 -13.51 42.55 -12.86
N PRO A 32 -13.66 42.47 -11.53
CA PRO A 32 -12.64 42.97 -10.62
C PRO A 32 -11.46 42.00 -10.60
N LEU A 33 -10.27 42.55 -10.79
CA LEU A 33 -9.03 42.01 -10.23
C LEU A 33 -9.24 41.79 -8.73
N VAL A 34 -9.19 40.55 -8.28
CA VAL A 34 -9.11 40.20 -6.85
C VAL A 34 -7.74 39.58 -6.59
N CYS A 35 -7.03 40.18 -5.65
CA CYS A 35 -5.75 39.74 -5.11
C CYS A 35 -5.80 38.28 -4.62
N PRO A 36 -4.71 37.50 -4.70
CA PRO A 36 -4.65 36.21 -4.03
C PRO A 36 -4.36 36.44 -2.54
N GLU A 37 -5.41 36.47 -1.72
CA GLU A 37 -5.29 36.40 -0.27
C GLU A 37 -5.19 34.93 0.17
N ARG A 38 -4.11 34.63 0.88
CA ARG A 38 -3.87 33.36 1.58
C ARG A 38 -4.99 33.08 2.57
N ARG A 39 -5.66 31.92 2.46
CA ARG A 39 -5.94 30.98 3.57
C ARG A 39 -6.85 29.83 3.14
N GLY A 40 -6.41 28.62 3.47
CA GLY A 40 -7.29 27.46 3.62
C GLY A 40 -7.03 26.33 2.64
N ASP A 41 -5.83 25.74 2.69
CA ASP A 41 -5.60 24.38 2.18
C ASP A 41 -6.57 23.43 2.90
N THR A 42 -7.71 23.17 2.27
CA THR A 42 -8.62 22.10 2.71
C THR A 42 -8.09 20.81 2.09
N MET A 43 -7.43 20.06 2.97
CA MET A 43 -6.84 18.73 2.80
C MET A 43 -7.89 17.63 2.48
N LEU A 44 -8.86 17.93 1.60
CA LEU A 44 -9.99 17.04 1.27
C LEU A 44 -10.19 16.87 -0.26
N GLY A 45 -9.35 17.52 -1.08
CA GLY A 45 -9.40 17.43 -2.54
C GLY A 45 -8.50 16.37 -3.17
N MET A 46 -7.59 15.76 -2.41
CA MET A 46 -6.60 14.78 -2.92
C MET A 46 -7.01 13.31 -2.77
N ILE A 47 -8.21 13.02 -2.26
CA ILE A 47 -8.59 11.66 -1.85
C ILE A 47 -9.38 10.88 -2.93
N LYS A 48 -9.79 11.50 -4.04
CA LYS A 48 -10.77 10.84 -4.93
C LYS A 48 -10.24 10.13 -6.17
N ASN A 49 -8.98 10.29 -6.58
CA ASN A 49 -8.51 9.70 -7.85
C ASN A 49 -7.24 8.82 -7.76
N SER A 50 -6.73 8.42 -6.58
CA SER A 50 -5.47 7.66 -6.53
C SER A 50 -5.28 6.68 -5.36
N LEU A 51 -6.33 6.30 -4.62
CA LEU A 51 -6.17 5.50 -3.40
C LEU A 51 -6.45 3.99 -3.51
N PHE A 52 -7.03 3.47 -4.61
CA PHE A 52 -7.24 2.03 -4.79
C PHE A 52 -7.19 1.59 -6.27
N GLY A 53 -6.18 2.03 -7.01
CA GLY A 53 -5.85 1.43 -8.31
C GLY A 53 -5.32 0.01 -8.05
N SER A 54 -6.13 -1.02 -8.32
CA SER A 54 -5.85 -2.46 -8.15
C SER A 54 -5.27 -2.90 -6.79
N VAL A 55 -6.07 -3.62 -6.00
CA VAL A 55 -5.55 -4.39 -4.86
C VAL A 55 -5.00 -5.71 -5.40
N GLU A 56 -3.69 -5.89 -5.37
CA GLU A 56 -3.04 -7.16 -5.72
C GLU A 56 -3.13 -8.11 -4.52
N THR A 57 -3.48 -9.37 -4.75
CA THR A 57 -3.39 -10.39 -3.68
C THR A 57 -2.04 -11.08 -3.79
N TRP A 58 -1.34 -11.21 -2.66
CA TRP A 58 -0.10 -11.97 -2.58
C TRP A 58 -0.34 -13.38 -3.14
N PRO A 59 0.42 -13.85 -4.13
CA PRO A 59 0.31 -15.23 -4.60
C PRO A 59 0.69 -16.21 -3.48
N TRP A 60 -0.27 -17.07 -3.12
CA TRP A 60 -0.03 -18.25 -2.29
C TRP A 60 -0.76 -19.46 -2.87
N GLN A 61 -0.17 -20.63 -2.67
CA GLN A 61 -0.77 -21.91 -3.01
C GLN A 61 -1.17 -22.64 -1.74
N VAL A 62 -2.43 -23.06 -1.64
CA VAL A 62 -2.88 -23.94 -0.56
C VAL A 62 -2.37 -25.35 -0.85
N LEU A 63 -1.52 -25.87 0.03
CA LEU A 63 -0.93 -27.20 -0.06
C LEU A 63 -1.81 -28.25 0.61
N SER A 64 -2.35 -27.93 1.78
CA SER A 64 -3.22 -28.81 2.55
C SER A 64 -4.19 -27.99 3.39
N LYS A 65 -5.28 -28.64 3.84
CA LYS A 65 -6.20 -28.09 4.83
C LYS A 65 -6.35 -29.11 5.95
N GLY A 66 -6.50 -28.62 7.16
CA GLY A 66 -6.72 -29.46 8.33
C GLY A 66 -7.76 -28.83 9.25
N ASP A 67 -8.55 -29.70 9.85
CA ASP A 67 -9.52 -29.33 10.88
C ASP A 67 -9.15 -30.10 12.15
N LYS A 68 -9.03 -29.40 13.27
CA LYS A 68 -8.78 -30.03 14.57
C LYS A 68 -9.47 -29.23 15.65
N GLN A 69 -10.30 -29.92 16.44
CA GLN A 69 -11.22 -29.29 17.39
C GLN A 69 -12.13 -28.28 16.67
N ASP A 70 -12.18 -27.03 17.14
CA ASP A 70 -13.00 -25.94 16.60
C ASP A 70 -12.21 -24.96 15.71
N ILE A 71 -11.04 -25.38 15.20
CA ILE A 71 -10.25 -24.56 14.28
C ILE A 71 -10.00 -25.27 12.95
N SER A 72 -10.13 -24.51 11.87
CA SER A 72 -9.70 -24.88 10.53
C SER A 72 -8.44 -24.11 10.18
N TYR A 73 -7.42 -24.81 9.71
CA TYR A 73 -6.17 -24.22 9.26
C TYR A 73 -5.82 -24.66 7.85
N GLU A 74 -5.02 -23.85 7.17
CA GLU A 74 -4.52 -24.14 5.83
C GLU A 74 -3.00 -24.08 5.84
N GLU A 75 -2.36 -25.08 5.22
CA GLU A 75 -0.95 -25.00 4.88
C GLU A 75 -0.82 -24.29 3.54
N ARG A 76 -0.05 -23.21 3.51
CA ARG A 76 0.11 -22.36 2.33
C ARG A 76 1.59 -22.16 2.01
N ALA A 77 1.96 -22.33 0.75
CA ALA A 77 3.22 -21.83 0.22
C ALA A 77 3.00 -20.39 -0.26
N CYS A 78 3.60 -19.43 0.43
CA CYS A 78 3.57 -18.02 0.07
C CYS A 78 4.81 -17.69 -0.75
N GLU A 79 4.60 -17.12 -1.94
CA GLU A 79 5.69 -16.78 -2.83
C GLU A 79 6.64 -15.76 -2.19
N GLY A 80 7.93 -15.90 -2.48
CA GLY A 80 8.96 -14.95 -2.09
C GLY A 80 8.92 -13.66 -2.91
N GLY A 81 10.03 -12.94 -2.86
CA GLY A 81 10.26 -11.71 -3.61
C GLY A 81 10.80 -10.60 -2.72
N LYS A 82 10.66 -9.36 -3.20
CA LYS A 82 11.05 -8.15 -2.49
C LYS A 82 9.90 -7.60 -1.65
N PHE A 83 10.23 -7.24 -0.42
CA PHE A 83 9.32 -6.72 0.58
C PHE A 83 9.83 -5.38 1.08
N ALA A 84 8.92 -4.42 1.22
CA ALA A 84 9.18 -3.23 2.00
C ALA A 84 8.96 -3.57 3.47
N THR A 85 10.01 -3.36 4.27
CA THR A 85 10.02 -3.71 5.68
C THR A 85 10.29 -2.50 6.55
N VAL A 86 9.60 -2.45 7.69
CA VAL A 86 9.83 -1.43 8.72
C VAL A 86 9.94 -2.17 10.04
N GLU A 87 11.09 -2.03 10.70
CA GLU A 87 11.36 -2.61 12.00
C GLU A 87 11.22 -1.54 13.09
N MET A 88 10.51 -1.89 14.16
CA MET A 88 10.33 -1.06 15.34
C MET A 88 10.72 -1.88 16.56
N THR A 89 11.58 -1.31 17.40
CA THR A 89 11.99 -1.89 18.69
C THR A 89 11.52 -0.99 19.83
N ASP A 90 11.57 -1.52 21.06
CA ASP A 90 11.32 -0.81 22.31
C ASP A 90 9.89 -0.28 22.50
N LYS A 91 8.95 -0.74 21.65
CA LYS A 91 7.52 -0.39 21.70
C LYS A 91 6.62 -1.64 21.72
N PRO A 92 5.45 -1.59 22.37
CA PRO A 92 4.42 -2.62 22.24
C PRO A 92 4.00 -2.80 20.78
N VAL A 93 3.52 -3.99 20.42
CA VAL A 93 3.17 -4.34 19.03
C VAL A 93 2.12 -3.39 18.44
N ASP A 94 1.07 -3.09 19.19
CA ASP A 94 -0.01 -2.19 18.73
C ASP A 94 0.49 -0.77 18.45
N GLU A 95 1.36 -0.24 19.30
CA GLU A 95 1.95 1.09 19.14
C GLU A 95 2.94 1.13 17.98
N ALA A 96 3.83 0.14 17.91
CA ALA A 96 4.77 -0.04 16.82
C ALA A 96 4.06 -0.14 15.47
N LEU A 97 2.95 -0.87 15.39
CA LEU A 97 2.16 -1.05 14.17
C LEU A 97 1.51 0.27 13.74
N ARG A 98 0.98 1.06 14.69
CA ARG A 98 0.38 2.37 14.41
C ARG A 98 1.38 3.38 13.85
N GLU A 99 2.66 3.23 14.16
CA GLU A 99 3.73 4.07 13.63
C GLU A 99 4.35 3.53 12.33
N ALA A 100 4.52 2.21 12.22
CA ALA A 100 5.12 1.58 11.05
C ALA A 100 4.17 1.53 9.84
N MET A 101 2.88 1.29 10.07
CA MET A 101 1.90 1.14 8.99
C MET A 101 1.78 2.40 8.12
N PRO A 102 1.65 3.62 8.67
CA PRO A 102 1.63 4.83 7.85
C PRO A 102 2.89 5.05 7.01
N LYS A 103 4.07 4.60 7.47
CA LYS A 103 5.33 4.72 6.71
C LYS A 103 5.29 3.86 5.45
N VAL A 104 4.91 2.59 5.60
CA VAL A 104 4.70 1.67 4.46
C VAL A 104 3.63 2.22 3.52
N MET A 105 2.50 2.69 4.06
CA MET A 105 1.40 3.25 3.26
C MET A 105 1.83 4.49 2.46
N LYS A 106 2.68 5.35 3.01
CA LYS A 106 3.25 6.50 2.29
C LYS A 106 4.15 6.04 1.15
N TYR A 107 5.04 5.07 1.39
CA TYR A 107 5.94 4.54 0.37
C TYR A 107 5.18 3.96 -0.83
N VAL A 108 4.18 3.11 -0.56
CA VAL A 108 3.33 2.52 -1.61
C VAL A 108 2.42 3.54 -2.27
N GLY A 109 2.08 4.62 -1.55
CA GLY A 109 1.28 5.74 -2.04
C GLY A 109 2.05 6.77 -2.87
N GLY A 110 3.37 6.62 -3.06
CA GLY A 110 4.18 7.51 -3.90
C GLY A 110 5.30 8.26 -3.18
N SER A 111 5.51 8.03 -1.88
CA SER A 111 6.66 8.56 -1.14
C SER A 111 7.92 7.73 -1.41
N ASN A 112 8.34 7.73 -2.66
CA ASN A 112 9.54 7.09 -3.17
C ASN A 112 10.26 8.03 -4.16
N ASP A 113 11.50 7.69 -4.50
CA ASP A 113 12.36 8.44 -5.43
C ASP A 113 11.71 8.76 -6.78
N LYS A 114 10.78 7.92 -7.24
CA LYS A 114 10.07 8.07 -8.52
C LYS A 114 8.73 8.81 -8.40
N GLY A 115 8.24 9.06 -7.19
CA GLY A 115 6.93 9.67 -6.97
C GLY A 115 5.75 8.79 -7.43
N ILE A 116 5.94 7.47 -7.57
CA ILE A 116 4.95 6.55 -8.17
C ILE A 116 4.15 5.84 -7.08
N GLY A 117 2.83 5.93 -7.14
CA GLY A 117 1.94 5.09 -6.34
C GLY A 117 1.93 3.66 -6.88
N MET A 118 2.50 2.72 -6.12
CA MET A 118 2.57 1.30 -6.51
C MET A 118 1.24 0.56 -6.34
N GLY A 119 0.30 1.11 -5.57
CA GLY A 119 -0.93 0.40 -5.19
C GLY A 119 -0.72 -0.47 -3.96
N MET A 120 -1.74 -1.25 -3.59
CA MET A 120 -1.75 -2.01 -2.34
C MET A 120 -1.75 -3.51 -2.60
N THR A 121 -0.89 -4.23 -1.89
CA THR A 121 -0.87 -5.70 -1.89
C THR A 121 -1.43 -6.21 -0.56
N VAL A 122 -2.29 -7.23 -0.64
CA VAL A 122 -2.91 -7.86 0.54
C VAL A 122 -2.56 -9.34 0.64
N PRO A 123 -2.46 -9.90 1.85
CA PRO A 123 -2.54 -9.18 3.13
C PRO A 123 -1.24 -8.44 3.47
N ILE A 124 -1.36 -7.44 4.34
CA ILE A 124 -0.18 -6.87 4.99
C ILE A 124 0.19 -7.79 6.14
N SER A 125 1.43 -8.24 6.16
CA SER A 125 1.94 -9.12 7.21
C SER A 125 2.84 -8.36 8.17
N PHE A 126 2.82 -8.71 9.44
CA PHE A 126 3.76 -8.20 10.43
C PHE A 126 4.26 -9.34 11.30
N ALA A 127 5.58 -9.45 11.39
CA ALA A 127 6.28 -10.42 12.21
C ALA A 127 6.31 -9.94 13.65
N VAL A 128 5.86 -10.81 14.54
CA VAL A 128 5.94 -10.64 15.98
C VAL A 128 6.79 -11.76 16.57
N PHE A 129 7.48 -11.44 17.66
CA PHE A 129 8.47 -12.31 18.28
C PHE A 129 7.97 -12.68 19.67
N PRO A 130 7.61 -13.95 19.91
CA PRO A 130 7.30 -14.43 21.24
C PRO A 130 8.48 -14.23 22.20
N SER A 131 8.16 -13.99 23.46
CA SER A 131 9.11 -14.09 24.57
C SER A 131 8.79 -15.33 25.43
N ASP A 132 9.77 -15.78 26.21
CA ASP A 132 9.64 -17.00 27.03
C ASP A 132 8.50 -16.94 28.07
N GLY A 133 8.00 -15.74 28.38
CA GLY A 133 6.89 -15.51 29.30
C GLY A 133 5.49 -15.54 28.68
N GLY A 134 5.35 -15.90 27.40
CA GLY A 134 4.07 -15.92 26.69
C GLY A 134 3.55 -14.54 26.26
N SER A 135 4.28 -13.46 26.57
CA SER A 135 4.06 -12.13 25.99
C SER A 135 4.89 -11.95 24.71
N LEU A 136 4.57 -10.93 23.92
CA LEU A 136 5.39 -10.55 22.77
C LEU A 136 6.55 -9.66 23.20
N GLN A 137 7.69 -9.84 22.56
CA GLN A 137 8.79 -8.90 22.66
C GLN A 137 8.32 -7.53 22.17
N LYS A 138 8.91 -6.46 22.69
CA LYS A 138 8.73 -5.09 22.22
C LYS A 138 9.45 -4.88 20.88
N LYS A 139 9.13 -5.73 19.91
CA LYS A 139 9.74 -5.79 18.60
C LYS A 139 8.68 -6.18 17.59
N LEU A 140 8.56 -5.39 16.54
CA LEU A 140 7.66 -5.61 15.42
C LEU A 140 8.44 -5.39 14.13
N LYS A 141 8.22 -6.26 13.15
CA LYS A 141 8.68 -6.00 11.79
C LYS A 141 7.53 -6.11 10.81
N VAL A 142 7.15 -5.01 10.19
CA VAL A 142 6.13 -5.01 9.13
C VAL A 142 6.77 -5.54 7.85
N TRP A 143 6.04 -6.38 7.14
CA TRP A 143 6.41 -6.99 5.87
C TRP A 143 5.30 -6.73 4.85
N PHE A 144 5.57 -5.81 3.93
CA PHE A 144 4.69 -5.49 2.82
C PHE A 144 5.28 -6.03 1.53
N ARG A 145 4.55 -6.91 0.84
CA ARG A 145 4.98 -7.42 -0.46
C ARG A 145 4.86 -6.32 -1.49
N ILE A 146 5.94 -6.06 -2.22
CA ILE A 146 5.92 -5.10 -3.32
C ILE A 146 5.09 -5.70 -4.47
N PRO A 147 4.21 -4.93 -5.15
CA PRO A 147 3.41 -5.47 -6.25
C PRO A 147 4.27 -6.07 -7.37
N ASN A 148 3.71 -7.02 -8.11
CA ASN A 148 4.45 -7.81 -9.12
C ASN A 148 5.15 -6.93 -10.17
N GLU A 149 4.53 -5.83 -10.57
CA GLU A 149 5.10 -4.85 -11.52
C GLU A 149 6.45 -4.27 -11.05
N PHE A 150 6.63 -4.12 -9.73
CA PHE A 150 7.80 -3.48 -9.14
C PHE A 150 8.78 -4.47 -8.50
N GLN A 151 8.49 -5.78 -8.51
CA GLN A 151 9.35 -6.82 -7.91
C GLN A 151 10.78 -6.81 -8.47
N SER A 152 10.95 -6.56 -9.77
CA SER A 152 12.29 -6.53 -10.40
C SER A 152 13.10 -5.31 -9.95
N ASN A 153 12.49 -4.12 -10.00
CA ASN A 153 13.15 -2.85 -9.69
C ASN A 153 12.26 -1.94 -8.83
N PRO A 154 12.18 -2.20 -7.52
CA PRO A 154 11.33 -1.43 -6.63
C PRO A 154 11.82 0.02 -6.53
N PRO A 155 10.91 1.02 -6.48
CA PRO A 155 11.27 2.40 -6.17
C PRO A 155 12.04 2.49 -4.85
N VAL A 156 13.00 3.39 -4.76
CA VAL A 156 13.77 3.60 -3.53
C VAL A 156 12.89 4.37 -2.53
N PRO A 157 12.69 3.87 -1.30
CA PRO A 157 11.93 4.59 -0.29
C PRO A 157 12.56 5.96 0.02
N SER A 158 11.73 6.99 0.18
CA SER A 158 12.22 8.29 0.66
C SER A 158 12.42 8.35 2.19
N ASP A 159 11.91 7.35 2.91
CA ASP A 159 12.04 7.21 4.36
C ASP A 159 13.10 6.14 4.66
N ASP A 160 14.21 6.53 5.28
CA ASP A 160 15.34 5.65 5.61
C ASP A 160 14.98 4.52 6.59
N SER A 161 13.84 4.62 7.28
CA SER A 161 13.36 3.53 8.15
C SER A 161 12.70 2.38 7.38
N ILE A 162 12.44 2.56 6.09
CA ILE A 162 11.91 1.51 5.20
C ILE A 162 13.09 0.83 4.50
N LYS A 163 13.19 -0.49 4.67
CA LYS A 163 14.20 -1.31 4.00
C LYS A 163 13.54 -2.23 2.98
N ILE A 164 14.13 -2.32 1.80
CA ILE A 164 13.74 -3.32 0.81
C ILE A 164 14.52 -4.60 1.09
N GLU A 165 13.83 -5.63 1.53
CA GLU A 165 14.42 -6.93 1.84
C GLU A 165 13.89 -7.98 0.88
N GLU A 166 14.77 -8.83 0.38
CA GLU A 166 14.38 -10.00 -0.38
C GLU A 166 14.15 -11.17 0.58
N ARG A 167 13.06 -11.90 0.37
CA ARG A 167 12.71 -13.07 1.15
C ARG A 167 12.35 -14.21 0.23
N GLU A 168 12.90 -15.37 0.51
CA GLU A 168 12.53 -16.61 -0.17
C GLU A 168 11.06 -16.98 0.09
N SER A 169 10.55 -17.91 -0.71
CA SER A 169 9.23 -18.50 -0.49
C SER A 169 9.18 -19.14 0.89
N ILE A 170 8.08 -18.91 1.62
CA ILE A 170 7.87 -19.50 2.93
C ILE A 170 6.64 -20.40 2.92
N THR A 171 6.69 -21.50 3.66
CA THR A 171 5.50 -22.30 3.96
C THR A 171 4.97 -21.91 5.32
N VAL A 172 3.69 -21.61 5.39
CA VAL A 172 3.01 -21.20 6.61
C VAL A 172 1.78 -22.03 6.87
N TYR A 173 1.43 -22.20 8.13
CA TYR A 173 0.11 -22.65 8.56
C TYR A 173 -0.69 -21.43 8.95
N SER A 174 -1.78 -21.16 8.24
CA SER A 174 -2.65 -20.01 8.48
C SER A 174 -3.92 -20.41 9.21
N LEU A 175 -4.26 -19.67 10.27
CA LEU A 175 -5.52 -19.74 10.98
C LEU A 175 -6.26 -18.41 10.81
N GLN A 176 -7.46 -18.46 10.20
CA GLN A 176 -8.31 -17.30 10.03
C GLN A 176 -9.24 -17.11 11.23
N PHE A 177 -9.43 -15.87 11.65
CA PHE A 177 -10.39 -15.50 12.69
C PHE A 177 -10.98 -14.10 12.44
N GLY A 178 -12.21 -13.91 12.92
CA GLY A 178 -12.91 -12.63 12.81
C GLY A 178 -12.77 -11.75 14.06
N GLY A 179 -13.27 -10.53 13.98
CA GLY A 179 -13.34 -9.58 15.11
C GLY A 179 -12.18 -8.58 15.17
N TYR A 180 -12.15 -7.78 16.23
CA TYR A 180 -11.06 -6.82 16.47
C TYR A 180 -9.90 -7.56 17.13
N ALA A 181 -8.90 -7.94 16.34
CA ALA A 181 -7.72 -8.64 16.84
C ALA A 181 -6.81 -7.68 17.60
N LYS A 182 -6.67 -7.88 18.91
CA LYS A 182 -5.62 -7.27 19.73
C LYS A 182 -4.44 -8.22 19.86
N GLU A 183 -3.34 -7.72 20.42
CA GLU A 183 -2.16 -8.52 20.73
C GLU A 183 -2.49 -9.86 21.42
N ALA A 184 -3.31 -9.81 22.48
CA ALA A 184 -3.72 -11.00 23.22
C ALA A 184 -4.50 -12.03 22.38
N ASP A 185 -5.32 -11.57 21.43
CA ASP A 185 -6.05 -12.44 20.51
C ASP A 185 -5.07 -13.15 19.56
N TYR A 186 -4.09 -12.42 19.02
CA TYR A 186 -3.06 -13.00 18.17
C TYR A 186 -2.25 -14.07 18.90
N VAL A 187 -1.86 -13.82 20.16
CA VAL A 187 -1.14 -14.79 21.00
C VAL A 187 -1.99 -16.03 21.25
N ALA A 188 -3.26 -15.85 21.63
CA ALA A 188 -4.17 -16.97 21.88
C ALA A 188 -4.42 -17.83 20.63
N ARG A 189 -4.63 -17.19 19.46
CA ARG A 189 -4.82 -17.88 18.18
C ARG A 189 -3.54 -18.58 17.71
N ALA A 190 -2.38 -17.98 17.91
CA ALA A 190 -1.09 -18.61 17.64
C ALA A 190 -0.91 -19.87 18.51
N ALA A 191 -1.22 -19.80 19.80
CA ALA A 191 -1.14 -20.95 20.70
C ALA A 191 -2.11 -22.06 20.29
N GLN A 192 -3.37 -21.72 19.98
CA GLN A 192 -4.37 -22.69 19.47
C GLN A 192 -3.88 -23.41 18.21
N LEU A 193 -3.33 -22.65 17.25
CA LEU A 193 -2.80 -23.23 16.02
C LEU A 193 -1.59 -24.12 16.29
N ARG A 194 -0.68 -23.73 17.20
CA ARG A 194 0.46 -24.57 17.60
C ARG A 194 -0.02 -25.91 18.18
N THR A 195 -0.97 -25.89 19.10
CA THR A 195 -1.54 -27.10 19.70
C THR A 195 -2.26 -27.98 18.67
N ALA A 196 -2.94 -27.38 17.69
CA ALA A 196 -3.52 -28.16 16.61
C ALA A 196 -2.44 -28.86 15.76
N LEU A 197 -1.31 -28.20 15.52
CA LEU A 197 -0.20 -28.76 14.74
C LEU A 197 0.74 -29.68 15.52
N GLU A 198 0.60 -29.76 16.85
CA GLU A 198 1.35 -30.71 17.67
C GLU A 198 1.18 -32.15 17.18
N GLY A 199 2.32 -32.81 16.92
CA GLY A 199 2.38 -34.16 16.35
C GLY A 199 2.14 -34.25 14.84
N ILE A 200 1.78 -33.14 14.18
CA ILE A 200 1.51 -33.08 12.72
C ILE A 200 2.66 -32.37 11.99
N ALA A 201 3.10 -31.23 12.51
CA ALA A 201 4.11 -30.39 11.86
C ALA A 201 4.99 -29.65 12.86
N THR A 202 6.23 -29.37 12.46
CA THR A 202 7.15 -28.54 13.23
C THR A 202 7.06 -27.09 12.72
N CYS A 203 6.79 -26.16 13.63
CA CYS A 203 6.73 -24.74 13.35
C CYS A 203 7.84 -24.00 14.11
N ARG A 204 8.34 -22.93 13.51
CA ARG A 204 9.25 -21.99 14.18
C ARG A 204 8.61 -21.41 15.44
N SER A 205 9.35 -21.36 16.53
CA SER A 205 8.91 -20.81 17.83
C SER A 205 9.34 -19.36 18.05
N ASP A 206 10.35 -18.91 17.30
CA ASP A 206 10.98 -17.59 17.46
C ASP A 206 10.20 -16.46 16.79
N VAL A 207 9.36 -16.77 15.80
CA VAL A 207 8.58 -15.78 15.05
C VAL A 207 7.28 -16.37 14.54
N TYR A 208 6.25 -15.53 14.47
CA TYR A 208 5.06 -15.79 13.67
C TYR A 208 4.56 -14.49 13.03
N PHE A 209 3.73 -14.62 11.99
CA PHE A 209 3.17 -13.47 11.31
C PHE A 209 1.70 -13.29 11.68
N CYS A 210 1.32 -12.05 11.86
CA CYS A 210 -0.05 -11.61 11.93
C CYS A 210 -0.38 -10.91 10.63
N THR A 211 -1.53 -11.22 10.03
CA THR A 211 -1.90 -10.66 8.73
C THR A 211 -3.25 -9.98 8.80
N GLY A 212 -3.31 -8.79 8.18
CA GLY A 212 -4.51 -7.99 8.05
C GLY A 212 -4.81 -7.71 6.59
N TYR A 213 -6.05 -7.98 6.19
CA TYR A 213 -6.53 -7.75 4.82
C TYR A 213 -7.18 -6.37 4.65
N ASP A 214 -7.58 -5.76 5.76
CA ASP A 214 -8.35 -4.52 5.75
C ASP A 214 -7.54 -3.32 6.25
N PRO A 215 -7.72 -2.13 5.64
CA PRO A 215 -7.08 -0.89 6.09
C PRO A 215 -7.35 -0.61 7.56
N PRO A 216 -6.47 0.15 8.26
CA PRO A 216 -6.62 0.45 9.68
C PRO A 216 -7.97 1.08 10.06
N MET A 217 -8.65 1.74 9.13
CA MET A 217 -9.88 2.50 9.37
C MET A 217 -11.19 1.70 9.21
N LYS A 218 -11.16 0.39 8.89
CA LYS A 218 -12.41 -0.38 8.70
C LYS A 218 -12.90 -0.99 10.03
N PRO A 219 -14.06 -0.58 10.57
CA PRO A 219 -14.48 -0.98 11.92
C PRO A 219 -15.11 -2.37 12.05
N TYR A 220 -15.69 -2.95 10.99
CA TYR A 220 -16.40 -4.24 11.04
C TYR A 220 -16.01 -5.16 9.87
N GLY A 221 -16.13 -6.48 10.10
CA GLY A 221 -15.89 -7.50 9.07
C GLY A 221 -14.42 -7.65 8.66
N ARG A 222 -13.49 -7.37 9.59
CA ARG A 222 -12.05 -7.53 9.31
C ARG A 222 -11.68 -9.01 9.26
N ARG A 223 -10.95 -9.40 8.22
CA ARG A 223 -10.32 -10.71 8.14
C ARG A 223 -8.92 -10.58 8.72
N ASN A 224 -8.68 -11.26 9.84
CA ASN A 224 -7.36 -11.38 10.45
C ASN A 224 -6.91 -12.84 10.39
N GLU A 225 -5.63 -13.06 10.20
CA GLU A 225 -5.07 -14.41 10.25
C GLU A 225 -3.76 -14.44 11.02
N VAL A 226 -3.50 -15.59 11.66
CA VAL A 226 -2.20 -15.91 12.26
C VAL A 226 -1.51 -16.93 11.38
N TRP A 227 -0.26 -16.67 11.03
CA TRP A 227 0.57 -17.54 10.21
C TRP A 227 1.77 -18.03 11.03
N LEU A 228 1.81 -19.32 11.31
CA LEU A 228 3.00 -19.97 11.87
C LEU A 228 3.90 -20.42 10.74
N VAL A 229 5.18 -20.09 10.82
CA VAL A 229 6.17 -20.48 9.81
C VAL A 229 6.55 -21.93 10.02
N LYS A 230 6.45 -22.75 8.97
CA LYS A 230 6.94 -24.14 8.97
C LYS A 230 8.46 -24.13 9.11
N ALA A 231 8.99 -24.98 9.99
CA ALA A 231 10.42 -25.11 10.25
C ALA A 231 11.13 -25.91 9.14
#